data_AF-A0A535XNQ7-F1
#
_entry.id   AF-A0A535XNQ7-F1
#
_cell.length_a   1.000
_cell.length_b   1.000
_cell.length_c   1.000
_cell.angle_alpha   90.00
_cell.angle_beta   90.00
_cell.angle_gamma   90.00
#
_symmetry.space_group_name_H-M   'P 1'
#
loop_
_entity.id
_entity.type
_entity.pdbx_description
1 polymer ?
#
loop_
_entity_poly.entity_id
_entity_poly.type
_entity_poly.pdbx_seq_one_letter_code
_entity_poly.pdbx_strand_id
1 'polypeptide(L)'
;GVSHIYASPYLRARSGSLHGYDVADPSSLNPELGSQEDYDRMVAELQRHHMGQLVDVVPNHMGIGDPGNYRWLDVLENGPASTYASFFDINWRPSGAQPQDQMKLVVPTLGDQYGKVLENGELSVEYAGGAFKIAYYEQRLPVAPDTYPVLLEPALERLEEELGRRHEHVQELASILTAIRHLPPRRMLGAPAMDERNREKEIVKRRINALEAASAPFRAALGASLQAVNGEKGQPSSFDRLDALLDGQSYRLAFWRVAAEEINYRRFFDITELAAVRMEDP
;
A
#
# COMPACT_ATOMS: atom_id res chain seq x y z
N GLY A 1 -38.76 8.32 -26.89
CA GLY A 1 -38.70 6.90 -27.30
C GLY A 1 -38.02 6.06 -26.25
N VAL A 2 -36.79 6.42 -25.88
CA VAL A 2 -36.06 5.81 -24.76
C VAL A 2 -36.72 6.16 -23.42
N SER A 3 -36.80 5.19 -22.51
CA SER A 3 -37.39 5.34 -21.17
C SER A 3 -36.36 5.37 -20.05
N HIS A 4 -35.17 4.79 -20.28
CA HIS A 4 -34.10 4.67 -19.31
C HIS A 4 -32.76 4.88 -19.99
N ILE A 5 -31.81 5.47 -19.28
CA ILE A 5 -30.40 5.36 -19.64
C ILE A 5 -29.80 4.11 -18.97
N TYR A 6 -28.97 3.37 -19.69
CA TYR A 6 -28.13 2.33 -19.09
C TYR A 6 -26.71 2.89 -19.00
N ALA A 7 -26.23 3.10 -17.78
CA ALA A 7 -24.93 3.69 -17.49
C ALA A 7 -23.93 2.60 -17.11
N SER A 8 -22.72 2.71 -17.64
CA SER A 8 -21.53 2.00 -17.13
C SER A 8 -21.25 2.39 -15.67
N PRO A 9 -20.39 1.64 -14.95
CA PRO A 9 -20.03 2.00 -13.59
C PRO A 9 -19.44 3.41 -13.53
N TYR A 10 -19.91 4.20 -12.57
CA TYR A 10 -19.45 5.58 -12.35
C TYR A 10 -18.94 5.82 -10.92
N LEU A 11 -18.76 4.75 -10.14
CA LEU A 11 -18.00 4.81 -8.90
C LEU A 11 -16.52 5.00 -9.21
N ARG A 12 -15.75 5.52 -8.25
CA ARG A 12 -14.34 5.84 -8.45
C ARG A 12 -13.55 4.59 -8.85
N ALA A 13 -13.07 4.61 -10.09
CA ALA A 13 -12.22 3.60 -10.68
C ALA A 13 -10.75 4.04 -10.66
N ARG A 14 -9.86 3.19 -11.22
CA ARG A 14 -8.47 3.57 -11.47
C ARG A 14 -8.40 4.87 -12.28
N SER A 15 -7.43 5.72 -11.98
CA SER A 15 -7.21 6.94 -12.75
C SER A 15 -6.97 6.62 -14.23
N GLY A 16 -7.66 7.33 -15.11
CA GLY A 16 -7.61 7.13 -16.56
C GLY A 16 -8.38 5.89 -17.04
N SER A 17 -9.17 5.24 -16.19
CA SER A 17 -10.02 4.12 -16.60
C SER A 17 -11.05 4.57 -17.63
N LEU A 18 -11.11 3.85 -18.76
CA LEU A 18 -12.07 4.12 -19.84
C LEU A 18 -13.40 3.36 -19.65
N HIS A 19 -13.51 2.50 -18.63
CA HIS A 19 -14.64 1.56 -18.51
C HIS A 19 -15.28 1.48 -17.11
N GLY A 20 -14.57 1.86 -16.04
CA GLY A 20 -15.13 1.90 -14.68
C GLY A 20 -15.20 0.55 -13.92
N TYR A 21 -14.92 -0.59 -14.55
CA TYR A 21 -14.95 -1.91 -13.89
C TYR A 21 -13.81 -2.17 -12.89
N ASP A 22 -12.75 -1.39 -12.92
CA ASP A 22 -11.60 -1.41 -12.01
C ASP A 22 -11.81 -0.45 -10.84
N VAL A 23 -12.89 -0.68 -10.08
CA VAL A 23 -13.30 0.17 -8.94
C VAL A 23 -12.19 0.25 -7.88
N ALA A 24 -11.69 1.44 -7.62
CA ALA A 24 -10.67 1.72 -6.61
C ALA A 24 -11.27 2.18 -5.28
N ASP A 25 -12.43 2.83 -5.31
CA ASP A 25 -13.20 3.21 -4.12
C ASP A 25 -14.71 3.18 -4.40
N PRO A 26 -15.46 2.23 -3.81
CA PRO A 26 -16.90 2.13 -4.02
C PRO A 26 -17.71 3.18 -3.24
N SER A 27 -17.08 4.02 -2.42
CA SER A 27 -17.78 5.02 -1.58
C SER A 27 -17.91 6.41 -2.21
N SER A 28 -17.31 6.63 -3.39
CA SER A 28 -17.30 7.93 -4.06
C SER A 28 -17.58 7.79 -5.57
N LEU A 29 -18.15 8.85 -6.16
CA LEU A 29 -18.29 8.98 -7.61
C LEU A 29 -16.92 9.18 -8.25
N ASN A 30 -16.77 8.76 -9.50
CA ASN A 30 -15.53 8.97 -10.25
C ASN A 30 -15.37 10.46 -10.62
N PRO A 31 -14.36 11.16 -10.07
CA PRO A 31 -14.16 12.58 -10.34
C PRO A 31 -13.79 12.87 -11.79
N GLU A 32 -13.31 11.88 -12.56
CA GLU A 32 -13.00 12.04 -13.99
C GLU A 32 -14.26 12.08 -14.86
N LEU A 33 -15.40 11.57 -14.36
CA LEU A 33 -16.69 11.60 -15.07
C LEU A 33 -17.52 12.85 -14.75
N GLY A 34 -17.31 13.45 -13.58
CA GLY A 34 -18.01 14.65 -13.14
C GLY A 34 -18.02 14.80 -11.62
N SER A 35 -18.52 15.95 -11.18
CA SER A 35 -18.76 16.27 -9.78
C SER A 35 -20.08 15.67 -9.26
N GLN A 36 -20.31 15.74 -7.95
CA GLN A 36 -21.61 15.42 -7.37
C GLN A 36 -22.70 16.35 -7.95
N GLU A 37 -22.38 17.63 -8.19
CA GLU A 37 -23.31 18.57 -8.82
C GLU A 37 -23.62 18.18 -10.28
N ASP A 38 -22.66 17.61 -11.02
CA ASP A 38 -22.92 17.07 -12.37
C ASP A 38 -23.89 15.90 -12.33
N TYR A 39 -23.69 14.98 -11.39
CA TYR A 39 -24.58 13.84 -11.18
C TYR A 39 -26.00 14.31 -10.83
N ASP A 40 -26.13 15.24 -9.89
CA ASP A 40 -27.43 15.77 -9.46
C ASP A 40 -28.14 16.49 -10.63
N ARG A 41 -27.40 17.23 -11.47
CA ARG A 41 -27.94 17.84 -12.70
C ARG A 41 -28.42 16.79 -13.69
N MET A 42 -27.66 15.73 -13.91
CA MET A 42 -28.06 14.63 -14.79
C MET A 42 -29.36 13.98 -14.29
N VAL A 43 -29.43 13.67 -12.99
CA VAL A 43 -30.63 13.08 -12.36
C VAL A 43 -31.84 14.01 -12.51
N ALA A 44 -31.68 15.31 -12.25
CA ALA A 44 -32.75 16.28 -12.42
C ALA A 44 -33.26 16.33 -13.87
N GLU A 45 -32.37 16.28 -14.85
CA GLU A 45 -32.77 16.29 -16.26
C GLU A 45 -33.51 15.00 -16.64
N LEU A 46 -33.03 13.83 -16.22
CA LEU A 46 -33.74 12.55 -16.43
C LEU A 46 -35.16 12.59 -15.84
N GLN A 47 -35.32 13.13 -14.63
CA GLN A 47 -36.63 13.28 -14.00
C GLN A 47 -37.55 14.22 -14.79
N ARG A 48 -37.04 15.34 -15.32
CA ARG A 48 -37.82 16.27 -16.16
C ARG A 48 -38.36 15.60 -17.43
N HIS A 49 -37.63 14.62 -17.97
CA HIS A 49 -38.05 13.84 -19.14
C HIS A 49 -38.81 12.55 -18.77
N HIS A 50 -39.12 12.34 -17.48
CA HIS A 50 -39.74 11.10 -16.98
C HIS A 50 -38.94 9.83 -17.36
N MET A 51 -37.61 9.96 -17.39
CA MET A 51 -36.69 8.87 -17.69
C MET A 51 -36.08 8.31 -16.40
N GLY A 52 -35.85 6.99 -16.38
CA GLY A 52 -35.13 6.32 -15.31
C GLY A 52 -33.66 6.07 -15.65
N GLN A 53 -32.95 5.44 -14.72
CA GLN A 53 -31.55 5.04 -14.88
C GLN A 53 -31.37 3.58 -14.42
N LEU A 54 -30.66 2.81 -15.23
CA LEU A 54 -30.08 1.53 -14.86
C LEU A 54 -28.57 1.70 -14.78
N VAL A 55 -27.97 1.17 -13.72
CA VAL A 55 -26.56 1.37 -13.41
C VAL A 55 -25.88 0.01 -13.35
N ASP A 56 -24.79 -0.14 -14.07
CA ASP A 56 -23.92 -1.29 -13.94
C ASP A 56 -23.11 -1.21 -12.63
N VAL A 57 -23.08 -2.28 -11.87
CA VAL A 57 -22.42 -2.35 -10.55
C VAL A 57 -21.41 -3.49 -10.52
N VAL A 58 -20.31 -3.28 -9.80
CA VAL A 58 -19.16 -4.20 -9.79
C VAL A 58 -18.89 -4.71 -8.37
N PRO A 59 -19.72 -5.63 -7.86
CA PRO A 59 -19.59 -6.09 -6.47
C PRO A 59 -18.46 -7.11 -6.30
N ASN A 60 -18.11 -7.87 -7.34
CA ASN A 60 -17.24 -9.03 -7.19
C ASN A 60 -15.77 -8.67 -6.91
N HIS A 61 -15.28 -7.53 -7.39
CA HIS A 61 -13.85 -7.22 -7.39
C HIS A 61 -13.57 -5.72 -7.33
N MET A 62 -12.33 -5.36 -7.00
CA MET A 62 -11.80 -4.00 -7.04
C MET A 62 -10.48 -3.94 -7.82
N GLY A 63 -10.23 -2.79 -8.44
CA GLY A 63 -8.95 -2.44 -9.05
C GLY A 63 -7.88 -2.20 -7.99
N ILE A 64 -6.81 -2.99 -8.02
CA ILE A 64 -5.70 -2.94 -7.04
C ILE A 64 -4.41 -2.29 -7.59
N GLY A 65 -4.42 -1.88 -8.86
CA GLY A 65 -3.33 -1.16 -9.50
C GLY A 65 -3.36 0.36 -9.26
N ASP A 66 -4.41 0.89 -8.62
CA ASP A 66 -4.56 2.32 -8.35
C ASP A 66 -4.05 2.70 -6.95
N PRO A 67 -3.21 3.74 -6.81
CA PRO A 67 -2.74 4.20 -5.51
C PRO A 67 -3.85 4.80 -4.63
N GLY A 68 -5.04 5.06 -5.18
CA GLY A 68 -6.24 5.48 -4.47
C GLY A 68 -7.02 4.34 -3.80
N ASN A 69 -6.72 3.07 -4.08
CA ASN A 69 -7.32 1.94 -3.36
C ASN A 69 -6.69 1.77 -1.97
N TYR A 70 -7.10 2.63 -1.05
CA TYR A 70 -6.58 2.67 0.32
C TYR A 70 -6.78 1.37 1.09
N ARG A 71 -7.84 0.60 0.79
CA ARG A 71 -8.11 -0.70 1.43
C ARG A 71 -7.04 -1.71 1.05
N TRP A 72 -6.72 -1.81 -0.23
CA TRP A 72 -5.66 -2.71 -0.71
C TRP A 72 -4.28 -2.30 -0.21
N LEU A 73 -3.98 -1.00 -0.22
CA LEU A 73 -2.72 -0.49 0.34
C LEU A 73 -2.59 -0.81 1.84
N ASP A 74 -3.67 -0.70 2.61
CA ASP A 74 -3.64 -1.05 4.04
C ASP A 74 -3.37 -2.55 4.26
N VAL A 75 -3.91 -3.42 3.40
CA VAL A 75 -3.61 -4.86 3.38
C VAL A 75 -2.15 -5.14 3.03
N LEU A 76 -1.59 -4.44 2.04
CA LEU A 76 -0.16 -4.57 1.72
C LEU A 76 0.74 -4.11 2.89
N GLU A 77 0.34 -3.04 3.58
CA GLU A 77 1.11 -2.52 4.71
C GLU A 77 1.05 -3.43 5.95
N ASN A 78 -0.13 -3.96 6.27
CA ASN A 78 -0.38 -4.64 7.55
C ASN A 78 -0.60 -6.16 7.43
N GLY A 79 -0.70 -6.67 6.21
CA GLY A 79 -1.00 -8.06 5.95
C GLY A 79 -2.33 -8.49 6.58
N PRO A 80 -2.39 -9.68 7.21
CA PRO A 80 -3.63 -10.18 7.79
C PRO A 80 -4.10 -9.40 9.03
N ALA A 81 -3.27 -8.52 9.61
CA ALA A 81 -3.68 -7.61 10.68
C ALA A 81 -4.36 -6.32 10.18
N SER A 82 -4.50 -6.15 8.87
CA SER A 82 -5.28 -5.05 8.29
C SER A 82 -6.76 -5.17 8.67
N THR A 83 -7.41 -4.04 8.94
CA THR A 83 -8.88 -3.96 9.10
C THR A 83 -9.62 -4.40 7.82
N TYR A 84 -8.96 -4.34 6.66
CA TYR A 84 -9.51 -4.72 5.37
C TYR A 84 -9.05 -6.11 4.90
N ALA A 85 -8.30 -6.86 5.72
CA ALA A 85 -7.81 -8.19 5.33
C ALA A 85 -8.94 -9.16 4.97
N SER A 86 -10.06 -9.11 5.69
CA SER A 86 -11.25 -9.94 5.43
C SER A 86 -12.13 -9.41 4.30
N PHE A 87 -11.92 -8.16 3.86
CA PHE A 87 -12.66 -7.55 2.76
C PHE A 87 -12.32 -8.20 1.41
N PHE A 88 -11.07 -8.65 1.26
CA PHE A 88 -10.59 -9.34 0.06
C PHE A 88 -10.52 -10.86 0.27
N ASP A 89 -10.67 -11.61 -0.81
CA ASP A 89 -10.56 -13.06 -0.79
C ASP A 89 -9.10 -13.49 -0.93
N ILE A 90 -8.38 -13.53 0.19
CA ILE A 90 -6.94 -13.83 0.27
C ILE A 90 -6.71 -15.14 1.02
N ASN A 91 -6.01 -16.08 0.38
CA ASN A 91 -5.45 -17.25 1.02
C ASN A 91 -4.07 -16.94 1.62
N TRP A 92 -4.04 -16.60 2.90
CA TRP A 92 -2.80 -16.30 3.63
C TRP A 92 -1.88 -17.50 3.87
N ARG A 93 -2.36 -18.74 3.68
CA ARG A 93 -1.60 -19.98 3.92
C ARG A 93 -1.81 -20.98 2.77
N PRO A 94 -1.36 -20.67 1.55
CA PRO A 94 -1.50 -21.59 0.43
C PRO A 94 -0.59 -22.81 0.64
N SER A 95 -1.10 -24.01 0.33
CA SER A 95 -0.46 -25.30 0.69
C SER A 95 0.90 -25.57 0.02
N GLY A 96 1.32 -24.75 -0.95
CA GLY A 96 2.62 -24.84 -1.63
C GLY A 96 3.57 -23.68 -1.36
N ALA A 97 3.21 -22.70 -0.51
CA ALA A 97 4.11 -21.60 -0.20
C ALA A 97 5.29 -22.07 0.68
N GLN A 98 6.44 -21.45 0.43
CA GLN A 98 7.60 -21.60 1.31
C GLN A 98 7.27 -21.11 2.72
N PRO A 99 7.88 -21.67 3.78
CA PRO A 99 7.62 -21.25 5.16
C PRO A 99 7.78 -19.74 5.41
N GLN A 100 8.77 -19.10 4.78
CA GLN A 100 9.03 -17.66 4.88
C GLN A 100 8.00 -16.79 4.13
N ASP A 101 7.25 -17.38 3.21
CA ASP A 101 6.21 -16.70 2.41
C ASP A 101 4.80 -16.93 2.97
N GLN A 102 4.67 -17.74 4.02
CA GLN A 102 3.40 -17.85 4.72
C GLN A 102 3.01 -16.49 5.28
N MET A 103 1.72 -16.16 5.17
CA MET A 103 1.16 -14.87 5.59
C MET A 103 1.67 -13.67 4.77
N LYS A 104 2.35 -13.88 3.63
CA LYS A 104 2.67 -12.84 2.67
C LYS A 104 1.69 -12.85 1.49
N LEU A 105 1.32 -11.67 1.03
CA LEU A 105 0.59 -11.50 -0.22
C LEU A 105 1.55 -11.54 -1.42
N VAL A 106 1.21 -12.26 -2.48
CA VAL A 106 2.01 -12.28 -3.71
C VAL A 106 1.64 -11.11 -4.60
N VAL A 107 2.60 -10.26 -4.94
CA VAL A 107 2.42 -9.10 -5.83
C VAL A 107 3.19 -9.34 -7.14
N PRO A 108 2.52 -9.86 -8.18
CA PRO A 108 3.15 -10.30 -9.43
C PRO A 108 3.39 -9.11 -10.39
N THR A 109 4.18 -8.12 -9.97
CA THR A 109 4.33 -6.85 -10.69
C THR A 109 5.69 -6.65 -11.36
N LEU A 110 6.70 -7.42 -10.96
CA LEU A 110 8.06 -7.22 -11.46
C LEU A 110 8.17 -7.62 -12.92
N GLY A 111 8.94 -6.86 -13.71
CA GLY A 111 9.19 -7.08 -15.14
C GLY A 111 10.24 -8.15 -15.47
N ASP A 112 11.06 -8.55 -14.49
CA ASP A 112 12.02 -9.67 -14.56
C ASP A 112 12.12 -10.34 -13.17
N GLN A 113 13.03 -11.30 -13.01
CA GLN A 113 13.33 -11.96 -11.74
C GLN A 113 13.77 -10.98 -10.66
N TYR A 114 13.27 -11.18 -9.44
CA TYR A 114 13.50 -10.34 -8.27
C TYR A 114 14.97 -9.91 -8.10
N GLY A 115 15.91 -10.85 -8.06
CA GLY A 115 17.33 -10.55 -7.84
C GLY A 115 17.92 -9.61 -8.89
N LYS A 116 17.55 -9.78 -10.17
CA LYS A 116 18.01 -8.87 -11.25
C LYS A 116 17.42 -7.48 -11.10
N VAL A 117 16.12 -7.40 -10.81
CA VAL A 117 15.41 -6.12 -10.61
C VAL A 117 16.04 -5.34 -9.45
N LEU A 118 16.36 -6.05 -8.35
CA LEU A 118 17.04 -5.49 -7.19
C LEU A 118 18.44 -4.98 -7.57
N GLU A 119 19.30 -5.85 -8.12
CA GLU A 119 20.70 -5.51 -8.48
C GLU A 119 20.81 -4.44 -9.58
N ASN A 120 19.77 -4.30 -10.41
CA ASN A 120 19.69 -3.24 -11.42
C ASN A 120 19.38 -1.86 -10.83
N GLY A 121 19.02 -1.78 -9.54
CA GLY A 121 18.58 -0.56 -8.87
C GLY A 121 17.18 -0.10 -9.27
N GLU A 122 16.33 -1.00 -9.77
CA GLU A 122 14.97 -0.67 -10.18
C GLU A 122 13.99 -0.59 -9.00
N LEU A 123 14.32 -1.25 -7.89
CA LEU A 123 13.63 -1.14 -6.62
C LEU A 123 14.36 -0.16 -5.72
N SER A 124 13.61 0.70 -5.04
CA SER A 124 14.14 1.59 -4.02
C SER A 124 13.11 1.85 -2.93
N VAL A 125 13.57 2.23 -1.74
CA VAL A 125 12.74 2.79 -0.68
C VAL A 125 12.78 4.32 -0.74
N GLU A 126 11.59 4.92 -0.64
CA GLU A 126 11.37 6.36 -0.62
C GLU A 126 10.59 6.74 0.65
N TYR A 127 10.79 7.97 1.11
CA TYR A 127 10.01 8.57 2.19
C TYR A 127 8.97 9.54 1.62
N ALA A 128 7.73 9.47 2.11
CA ALA A 128 6.69 10.42 1.78
C ALA A 128 5.65 10.55 2.92
N GLY A 129 5.52 11.76 3.47
CA GLY A 129 4.42 12.12 4.37
C GLY A 129 4.35 11.29 5.65
N GLY A 130 5.50 10.98 6.27
CA GLY A 130 5.59 10.17 7.48
C GLY A 130 5.64 8.66 7.27
N ALA A 131 5.50 8.19 6.03
CA ALA A 131 5.57 6.77 5.68
C ALA A 131 6.69 6.48 4.69
N PHE A 132 7.06 5.21 4.59
CA PHE A 132 8.02 4.72 3.60
C PHE A 132 7.31 3.87 2.55
N LYS A 133 7.81 3.91 1.31
CA LYS A 133 7.26 3.18 0.18
C LYS A 133 8.36 2.50 -0.61
N ILE A 134 8.12 1.28 -1.06
CA ILE A 134 8.90 0.63 -2.10
C ILE A 134 8.45 1.18 -3.45
N ALA A 135 9.37 1.86 -4.13
CA ALA A 135 9.20 2.36 -5.48
C ALA A 135 9.67 1.32 -6.50
N TYR A 136 8.82 1.07 -7.49
CA TYR A 136 9.13 0.29 -8.68
C TYR A 136 8.49 0.98 -9.88
N TYR A 137 9.29 1.71 -10.66
CA TYR A 137 8.79 2.64 -11.68
C TYR A 137 7.73 3.60 -11.11
N GLU A 138 6.49 3.57 -11.60
CA GLU A 138 5.38 4.39 -11.11
C GLU A 138 4.69 3.81 -9.86
N GLN A 139 4.91 2.53 -9.56
CA GLN A 139 4.28 1.89 -8.43
C GLN A 139 4.91 2.33 -7.12
N ARG A 140 4.07 2.48 -6.09
CA ARG A 140 4.46 2.84 -4.74
C ARG A 140 3.73 1.93 -3.76
N LEU A 141 4.45 0.93 -3.26
CA LEU A 141 3.93 -0.06 -2.32
C LEU A 141 4.31 0.34 -0.90
N PRO A 142 3.41 0.24 0.09
CA PRO A 142 3.72 0.69 1.44
C PRO A 142 4.78 -0.20 2.10
N VAL A 143 5.59 0.38 2.96
CA VAL A 143 6.50 -0.36 3.84
C VAL A 143 5.80 -0.59 5.18
N ALA A 144 5.88 -1.81 5.70
CA ALA A 144 5.31 -2.19 6.97
C ALA A 144 5.96 -1.41 8.14
N PRO A 145 5.18 -0.73 9.00
CA PRO A 145 5.72 0.13 10.07
C PRO A 145 6.70 -0.55 11.03
N ASP A 146 6.51 -1.85 11.33
CA ASP A 146 7.42 -2.63 12.17
C ASP A 146 8.80 -2.86 11.54
N THR A 147 8.96 -2.57 10.25
CA THR A 147 10.25 -2.64 9.53
C THR A 147 10.96 -1.29 9.40
N TYR A 148 10.31 -0.19 9.83
CA TYR A 148 10.91 1.16 9.81
C TYR A 148 12.22 1.28 10.61
N PRO A 149 12.53 0.48 11.66
CA PRO A 149 13.81 0.58 12.35
C PRO A 149 15.02 0.38 11.43
N VAL A 150 14.91 -0.46 10.39
CA VAL A 150 15.96 -0.65 9.36
C VAL A 150 16.35 0.69 8.70
N LEU A 151 15.41 1.62 8.59
CA LEU A 151 15.57 2.93 7.96
C LEU A 151 15.89 4.03 8.98
N LEU A 152 15.28 3.96 10.17
CA LEU A 152 15.32 5.03 11.17
C LEU A 152 16.47 4.90 12.18
N GLU A 153 16.96 3.69 12.48
CA GLU A 153 18.09 3.50 13.40
C GLU A 153 19.39 4.11 12.86
N PRO A 154 19.78 3.90 11.57
CA PRO A 154 20.96 4.57 11.03
C PRO A 154 20.79 6.09 10.95
N ALA A 155 19.55 6.58 10.80
CA ALA A 155 19.26 8.01 10.86
C ALA A 155 19.39 8.56 12.28
N LEU A 156 18.97 7.80 13.30
CA LEU A 156 19.15 8.15 14.71
C LEU A 156 20.63 8.25 15.08
N GLU A 157 21.46 7.29 14.66
CA GLU A 157 22.91 7.31 14.93
C GLU A 157 23.56 8.60 14.40
N ARG A 158 23.28 8.96 13.14
CA ARG A 158 23.78 10.20 12.52
C ARG A 158 23.26 11.45 13.24
N LEU A 159 21.97 11.45 13.60
CA LEU A 159 21.36 12.57 14.31
C LEU A 159 21.94 12.75 15.72
N GLU A 160 22.27 11.65 16.41
CA GLU A 160 22.96 11.64 17.70
C GLU A 160 24.37 12.22 17.59
N GLU A 161 25.11 11.87 16.54
CA GLU A 161 26.46 12.39 16.28
C GLU A 161 26.44 13.90 16.01
N GLU A 162 25.44 14.39 15.27
CA GLU A 162 25.34 15.80 14.88
C GLU A 162 24.81 16.69 16.01
N LEU A 163 23.73 16.29 16.68
CA LEU A 163 23.01 17.15 17.65
C LEU A 163 23.28 16.79 19.11
N GLY A 164 23.85 15.62 19.35
CA GLY A 164 24.05 15.07 20.69
C GLY A 164 22.81 14.38 21.26
N ARG A 165 23.06 13.35 22.08
CA ARG A 165 22.02 12.44 22.62
C ARG A 165 20.85 13.10 23.34
N ARG A 166 21.05 14.27 23.95
CA ARG A 166 20.01 14.94 24.76
C ARG A 166 19.17 15.94 23.95
N HIS A 167 19.44 16.11 22.66
CA HIS A 167 18.68 17.01 21.81
C HIS A 167 17.22 16.51 21.65
N GLU A 168 16.25 17.43 21.58
CA GLU A 168 14.83 17.10 21.52
C GLU A 168 14.47 16.22 20.32
N HIS A 169 14.99 16.53 19.13
CA HIS A 169 14.78 15.74 17.91
C HIS A 169 15.34 14.32 17.99
N VAL A 170 16.47 14.14 18.68
CA VAL A 170 17.08 12.81 18.92
C VAL A 170 16.18 12.00 19.86
N GLN A 171 15.75 12.61 20.96
CA GLN A 171 14.84 11.98 21.92
C GLN A 171 13.50 11.62 21.28
N GLU A 172 12.97 12.48 20.40
CA GLU A 172 11.73 12.22 19.67
C GLU A 172 11.89 11.03 18.73
N LEU A 173 12.96 10.96 17.94
CA LEU A 173 13.21 9.82 17.05
C LEU A 173 13.41 8.52 17.83
N ALA A 174 14.14 8.55 18.95
CA ALA A 174 14.31 7.39 19.83
C ALA A 174 12.96 6.94 20.44
N SER A 175 12.08 7.88 20.80
CA SER A 175 10.73 7.61 21.27
C SER A 175 9.84 6.99 20.18
N ILE A 176 9.92 7.51 18.94
CA ILE A 176 9.23 6.94 17.77
C ILE A 176 9.68 5.49 17.54
N LEU A 177 10.99 5.24 17.53
CA LEU A 177 11.55 3.88 17.38
C LEU A 177 11.06 2.94 18.48
N THR A 178 10.96 3.45 19.71
CA THR A 178 10.39 2.68 20.83
C THR A 178 8.93 2.33 20.57
N ALA A 179 8.10 3.29 20.13
CA ALA A 179 6.71 3.03 19.80
C ALA A 179 6.56 1.99 18.67
N ILE A 180 7.39 2.07 17.63
CA ILE A 180 7.41 1.09 16.53
C ILE A 180 7.69 -0.32 17.04
N ARG A 181 8.68 -0.50 17.92
CA ARG A 181 9.04 -1.82 18.48
C ARG A 181 7.93 -2.41 19.36
N HIS A 182 7.05 -1.58 19.89
CA HIS A 182 5.90 -2.02 20.69
C HIS A 182 4.63 -2.23 19.86
N LEU A 183 4.65 -1.96 18.55
CA LEU A 183 3.50 -2.26 17.70
C LEU A 183 3.16 -3.76 17.78
N PRO A 184 1.88 -4.12 17.96
CA PRO A 184 1.48 -5.51 17.92
C PRO A 184 1.92 -6.17 16.59
N PRO A 185 2.50 -7.38 16.62
CA PRO A 185 2.97 -8.05 15.40
C PRO A 185 1.84 -8.28 14.38
N ARG A 186 2.14 -8.20 13.07
CA ARG A 186 1.16 -8.45 11.98
C ARG A 186 0.50 -9.83 11.98
N ARG A 187 1.09 -10.78 12.71
CA ARG A 187 0.57 -12.14 12.90
C ARG A 187 -0.34 -12.30 14.13
N MET A 188 -0.50 -11.25 14.93
CA MET A 188 -1.36 -11.25 16.11
C MET A 188 -2.76 -10.74 15.73
N LEU A 189 -3.62 -11.67 15.33
CA LEU A 189 -4.91 -11.37 14.68
C LEU A 189 -6.09 -11.19 15.67
N GLY A 190 -5.80 -10.84 16.93
CA GLY A 190 -6.83 -10.53 17.91
C GLY A 190 -7.34 -9.10 17.72
N ALA A 191 -8.66 -8.88 17.75
CA ALA A 191 -9.25 -7.55 17.53
C ALA A 191 -8.58 -6.41 18.34
N PRO A 192 -8.32 -6.55 19.66
CA PRO A 192 -7.64 -5.48 20.41
C PRO A 192 -6.23 -5.15 19.88
N ALA A 193 -5.47 -6.18 19.48
CA ALA A 193 -4.12 -6.00 18.95
C ALA A 193 -4.13 -5.37 17.55
N MET A 194 -5.11 -5.74 16.72
CA MET A 194 -5.31 -5.13 15.41
C MET A 194 -5.72 -3.67 15.54
N ASP A 195 -6.68 -3.35 16.42
CA ASP A 195 -7.12 -1.97 16.66
C ASP A 195 -5.98 -1.10 17.18
N GLU A 196 -5.21 -1.61 18.15
CA GLU A 196 -4.02 -0.93 18.65
C GLU A 196 -3.00 -0.70 17.54
N ARG A 197 -2.63 -1.73 16.77
CA ARG A 197 -1.68 -1.59 15.67
C ARG A 197 -2.14 -0.53 14.65
N ASN A 198 -3.41 -0.59 14.24
CA ASN A 198 -3.97 0.31 13.24
C ASN A 198 -4.02 1.77 13.72
N ARG A 199 -4.21 2.00 15.03
CA ARG A 199 -4.14 3.35 15.62
C ARG A 199 -2.70 3.84 15.79
N GLU A 200 -1.84 3.03 16.40
CA GLU A 200 -0.49 3.43 16.78
C GLU A 200 0.41 3.65 15.55
N LYS A 201 0.22 2.88 14.47
CA LYS A 201 0.96 3.11 13.22
C LYS A 201 0.72 4.51 12.65
N GLU A 202 -0.51 5.02 12.72
CA GLU A 202 -0.87 6.35 12.22
C GLU A 202 -0.37 7.47 13.13
N ILE A 203 -0.26 7.20 14.44
CA ILE A 203 0.42 8.11 15.38
C ILE A 203 1.90 8.20 15.05
N VAL A 204 2.57 7.05 14.86
CA VAL A 204 3.98 6.99 14.46
C VAL A 204 4.25 7.76 13.16
N LYS A 205 3.47 7.52 12.11
CA LYS A 205 3.63 8.22 10.82
C LYS A 205 3.51 9.73 10.98
N ARG A 206 2.50 10.22 11.73
CA ARG A 206 2.34 11.65 12.00
C ARG A 206 3.52 12.25 12.76
N ARG A 207 4.08 11.53 13.73
CA ARG A 207 5.26 11.97 14.49
C ARG A 207 6.51 12.04 13.63
N ILE A 208 6.75 11.04 12.78
CA ILE A 208 7.86 11.05 11.80
C ILE A 208 7.70 12.25 10.86
N ASN A 209 6.50 12.50 10.34
CA ASN A 209 6.23 13.65 9.47
C ASN A 209 6.47 14.99 10.15
N ALA A 210 6.03 15.13 11.40
CA ALA A 210 6.28 16.35 12.18
C ALA A 210 7.79 16.58 12.43
N LEU A 211 8.52 15.51 12.76
CA LEU A 211 9.96 15.58 12.96
C LEU A 211 10.72 15.92 11.67
N GLU A 212 10.32 15.31 10.55
CA GLU A 212 10.85 15.60 9.22
C GLU A 212 10.65 17.06 8.84
N ALA A 213 9.46 17.62 9.07
CA ALA A 213 9.18 19.02 8.80
C ALA A 213 10.01 19.97 9.69
N ALA A 214 10.18 19.63 10.97
CA ALA A 214 10.82 20.49 11.96
C ALA A 214 12.37 20.44 11.96
N SER A 215 12.98 19.33 11.53
CA SER A 215 14.40 19.07 11.76
C SER A 215 15.19 18.87 10.46
N ALA A 216 15.91 19.90 10.01
CA ALA A 216 16.82 19.78 8.86
C ALA A 216 17.92 18.71 9.05
N PRO A 217 18.56 18.58 10.22
CA PRO A 217 19.49 17.48 10.49
C PRO A 217 18.85 16.10 10.35
N PHE A 218 17.62 15.91 10.83
CA PHE A 218 16.92 14.64 10.67
C PHE A 218 16.60 14.35 9.21
N ARG A 219 16.18 15.36 8.42
CA ARG A 219 15.99 15.19 6.96
C ARG A 219 17.26 14.71 6.27
N ALA A 220 18.41 15.31 6.59
CA ALA A 220 19.69 14.92 6.03
C ALA A 220 20.09 13.49 6.45
N ALA A 221 19.96 13.17 7.75
CA ALA A 221 20.25 11.85 8.28
C ALA A 221 19.35 10.76 7.68
N LEU A 222 18.05 11.05 7.51
CA LEU A 222 17.09 10.16 6.88
C LEU A 222 17.43 9.93 5.40
N GLY A 223 17.70 10.99 4.64
CA GLY A 223 18.12 10.89 3.24
C GLY A 223 19.37 10.03 3.06
N ALA A 224 20.38 10.21 3.91
CA ALA A 224 21.58 9.38 3.90
C ALA A 224 21.30 7.90 4.25
N SER A 225 20.37 7.65 5.18
CA SER A 225 19.94 6.29 5.52
C SER A 225 19.25 5.60 4.34
N LEU A 226 18.31 6.28 3.69
CA LEU A 226 17.60 5.76 2.51
C LEU A 226 18.56 5.48 1.35
N GLN A 227 19.50 6.40 1.07
CA GLN A 227 20.51 6.19 0.04
C GLN A 227 21.38 4.95 0.34
N ALA A 228 21.78 4.75 1.59
CA ALA A 228 22.58 3.59 1.99
C ALA A 228 21.79 2.28 1.89
N VAL A 229 20.48 2.30 2.15
CA VAL A 229 19.62 1.10 2.01
C VAL A 229 19.38 0.78 0.53
N ASN A 230 19.19 1.79 -0.32
CA ASN A 230 18.92 1.61 -1.76
C ASN A 230 20.07 0.99 -2.56
N GLY A 231 21.27 0.88 -1.97
CA GLY A 231 22.41 0.24 -2.62
C GLY A 231 22.99 1.03 -3.80
N GLU A 232 23.98 0.43 -4.43
CA GLU A 232 24.71 0.97 -5.57
C GLU A 232 24.78 -0.09 -6.68
N LYS A 233 24.28 0.28 -7.87
CA LYS A 233 24.29 -0.59 -9.05
C LYS A 233 25.72 -1.03 -9.38
N GLY A 234 25.90 -2.33 -9.57
CA GLY A 234 27.21 -2.94 -9.81
C GLY A 234 27.94 -3.40 -8.54
N GLN A 235 27.38 -3.17 -7.35
CA GLN A 235 27.85 -3.72 -6.07
C GLN A 235 26.75 -4.56 -5.42
N PRO A 236 26.61 -5.87 -5.73
CA PRO A 236 25.48 -6.68 -5.27
C PRO A 236 25.24 -6.65 -3.75
N SER A 237 26.30 -6.76 -2.94
CA SER A 237 26.19 -6.75 -1.46
C SER A 237 25.71 -5.41 -0.89
N SER A 238 25.68 -4.33 -1.67
CA SER A 238 25.10 -3.06 -1.23
C SER A 238 23.57 -3.11 -1.11
N PHE A 239 22.92 -4.07 -1.79
CA PHE A 239 21.47 -4.27 -1.76
C PHE A 239 20.99 -5.14 -0.60
N ASP A 240 21.88 -5.77 0.17
CA ASP A 240 21.52 -6.69 1.28
C ASP A 240 20.54 -6.06 2.28
N ARG A 241 20.65 -4.73 2.52
CA ARG A 241 19.73 -4.01 3.41
C ARG A 241 18.34 -3.81 2.81
N LEU A 242 18.27 -3.50 1.51
CA LEU A 242 17.00 -3.38 0.80
C LEU A 242 16.34 -4.77 0.66
N ASP A 243 17.13 -5.81 0.40
CA ASP A 243 16.67 -7.20 0.36
C ASP A 243 16.04 -7.60 1.70
N ALA A 244 16.76 -7.40 2.81
CA ALA A 244 16.24 -7.68 4.14
C ALA A 244 14.98 -6.85 4.49
N LEU A 245 14.90 -5.60 4.01
CA LEU A 245 13.70 -4.78 4.14
C LEU A 245 12.54 -5.40 3.35
N LEU A 246 12.75 -5.74 2.09
CA LEU A 246 11.73 -6.35 1.20
C LEU A 246 11.23 -7.69 1.75
N ASP A 247 12.13 -8.50 2.29
CA ASP A 247 11.78 -9.75 2.96
C ASP A 247 10.96 -9.54 4.24
N GLY A 248 11.09 -8.39 4.89
CA GLY A 248 10.28 -8.01 6.04
C GLY A 248 8.85 -7.59 5.70
N GLN A 249 8.47 -7.43 4.42
CA GLN A 249 7.16 -6.88 4.05
C GLN A 249 6.02 -7.90 4.18
N SER A 250 4.77 -7.41 4.23
CA SER A 250 3.57 -8.26 4.30
C SER A 250 3.20 -8.84 2.93
N TYR A 251 4.00 -8.52 1.92
CA TYR A 251 3.91 -8.99 0.57
C TYR A 251 5.29 -9.43 0.08
N ARG A 252 5.31 -10.22 -0.99
CA ARG A 252 6.51 -10.50 -1.77
C ARG A 252 6.29 -10.06 -3.20
N LEU A 253 7.30 -9.41 -3.77
CA LEU A 253 7.30 -9.01 -5.17
C LEU A 253 7.74 -10.19 -6.03
N ALA A 254 7.03 -10.43 -7.13
CA ALA A 254 7.30 -11.57 -7.99
C ALA A 254 7.24 -11.20 -9.47
N PHE A 255 7.98 -11.94 -10.29
CA PHE A 255 8.00 -11.77 -11.75
C PHE A 255 6.61 -12.13 -12.33
N TRP A 256 5.97 -11.18 -13.00
CA TRP A 256 4.58 -11.31 -13.43
C TRP A 256 4.30 -12.55 -14.29
N ARG A 257 5.28 -13.00 -15.10
CA ARG A 257 5.12 -14.17 -15.99
C ARG A 257 5.13 -15.51 -15.26
N VAL A 258 5.77 -15.59 -14.10
CA VAL A 258 5.96 -16.86 -13.36
C VAL A 258 5.02 -16.93 -12.16
N ALA A 259 4.67 -15.79 -11.59
CA ALA A 259 3.89 -15.72 -10.36
C ALA A 259 2.37 -15.87 -10.57
N ALA A 260 1.87 -15.97 -11.80
CA ALA A 260 0.44 -16.06 -12.08
C ALA A 260 -0.25 -17.26 -11.40
N GLU A 261 0.50 -18.36 -11.20
CA GLU A 261 0.06 -19.57 -10.49
C GLU A 261 0.30 -19.50 -8.98
N GLU A 262 1.16 -18.58 -8.52
CA GLU A 262 1.50 -18.39 -7.11
C GLU A 262 0.62 -17.36 -6.40
N ILE A 263 -0.19 -16.60 -7.16
CA ILE A 263 -1.11 -15.60 -6.64
C ILE A 263 -2.05 -16.22 -5.62
N ASN A 264 -2.08 -15.62 -4.43
CA ASN A 264 -2.83 -16.14 -3.30
C ASN A 264 -4.06 -15.32 -2.94
N TYR A 265 -4.64 -14.60 -3.91
CA TYR A 265 -5.95 -13.97 -3.79
C TYR A 265 -6.82 -14.34 -5.00
N ARG A 266 -8.13 -14.46 -4.79
CA ARG A 266 -9.06 -14.70 -5.90
C ARG A 266 -9.11 -13.46 -6.80
N ARG A 267 -9.06 -13.69 -8.11
CA ARG A 267 -9.08 -12.65 -9.14
C ARG A 267 -10.39 -12.67 -9.92
N PHE A 268 -10.64 -11.61 -10.67
CA PHE A 268 -11.59 -11.66 -11.78
C PHE A 268 -10.89 -12.26 -13.01
N PHE A 269 -11.26 -13.51 -13.34
CA PHE A 269 -10.54 -14.33 -14.32
C PHE A 269 -9.04 -14.39 -14.03
N ASP A 270 -8.20 -14.15 -15.03
CA ASP A 270 -6.73 -14.15 -14.94
C ASP A 270 -6.14 -12.74 -14.72
N ILE A 271 -6.97 -11.71 -14.59
CA ILE A 271 -6.54 -10.32 -14.45
C ILE A 271 -5.98 -10.06 -13.05
N THR A 272 -4.66 -9.87 -12.97
CA THR A 272 -3.93 -9.67 -11.71
C THR A 272 -4.30 -8.36 -11.01
N GLU A 273 -4.69 -7.33 -11.75
CA GLU A 273 -5.05 -6.03 -11.18
C GLU A 273 -6.47 -5.97 -10.60
N LEU A 274 -7.24 -7.07 -10.63
CA LEU A 274 -8.61 -7.14 -10.11
C LEU A 274 -8.73 -8.17 -8.99
N ALA A 275 -8.64 -7.72 -7.74
CA ALA A 275 -8.78 -8.58 -6.57
C ALA A 275 -10.24 -8.73 -6.16
N ALA A 276 -10.67 -9.97 -5.89
CA ALA A 276 -12.03 -10.26 -5.50
C ALA A 276 -12.35 -9.79 -4.08
N VAL A 277 -13.58 -9.31 -3.90
CA VAL A 277 -14.15 -8.90 -2.62
C VAL A 277 -15.02 -10.04 -2.07
N ARG A 278 -15.04 -10.17 -0.74
CA ARG A 278 -15.88 -11.13 -0.01
C ARG A 278 -17.26 -10.53 0.28
N MET A 279 -18.09 -10.45 -0.76
CA MET A 279 -19.44 -9.86 -0.69
C MET A 279 -20.41 -10.67 0.18
N GLU A 280 -20.05 -11.89 0.55
CA GLU A 280 -20.81 -12.72 1.49
C GLU A 280 -20.68 -12.26 2.95
N ASP A 281 -19.67 -11.46 3.29
CA ASP A 281 -19.48 -10.89 4.62
C ASP A 281 -20.27 -9.56 4.73
N PRO A 282 -21.24 -9.45 5.67
CA PRO A 282 -22.16 -8.31 5.77
C PRO A 282 -21.55 -7.03 6.38
#